data_AF-A0A8J4UMA3-F1
#
_entry.id   AF-A0A8J4UMA3-F1
#
_cell.length_a   1.000
_cell.length_b   1.000
_cell.length_c   1.000
_cell.angle_alpha   90.00
_cell.angle_beta   90.00
_cell.angle_gamma   90.00
#
_symmetry.space_group_name_H-M   'P 1'
#
loop_
_entity.id
_entity.type
_entity.pdbx_description
1 polymer ?
#
loop_
_entity_poly.entity_id
_entity_poly.type
_entity_poly.pdbx_seq_one_letter_code
_entity_poly.pdbx_strand_id
1 'polypeptide(L)' 'LKVTVSDWRDQNMTLSCITTCTLSNTPTYIWYKNGQRVSDCKSASCSVAAVSGAVSYSCAVEGHDSLLSPPV' A
#
# COMPACT_ATOMS: atom_id res chain seq x y z
N LEU A 1 -9.50 -4.26 -1.90
CA LEU A 1 -8.40 -3.29 -2.07
C LEU A 1 -7.55 -3.74 -3.26
N LYS A 2 -6.97 -2.80 -4.01
CA LYS A 2 -6.08 -3.08 -5.13
C LYS A 2 -4.86 -2.17 -5.05
N VAL A 3 -3.67 -2.76 -5.00
CA VAL A 3 -2.41 -2.00 -5.08
C VAL A 3 -2.09 -1.70 -6.55
N THR A 4 -1.68 -0.46 -6.82
CA THR A 4 -1.16 -0.03 -8.12
C THR A 4 0.17 0.67 -7.92
N VAL A 5 1.16 0.32 -8.75
CA VAL A 5 2.47 0.96 -8.73
C VAL A 5 2.52 2.04 -9.80
N SER A 6 2.98 3.23 -9.44
CA SER A 6 3.05 4.40 -10.30
C SER A 6 4.33 5.20 -10.02
N ASP A 7 4.71 6.06 -10.98
CA ASP A 7 5.78 7.05 -10.86
C ASP A 7 7.13 6.50 -10.37
N TRP A 8 7.96 6.03 -11.31
CA TRP A 8 9.31 5.52 -11.05
C TRP A 8 10.34 6.61 -11.26
N ARG A 9 10.56 7.47 -10.26
CA ARG A 9 11.53 8.57 -10.34
C ARG A 9 12.61 8.41 -9.30
N ASP A 10 13.86 8.65 -9.70
CA ASP A 10 14.98 8.84 -8.77
C ASP A 10 15.10 7.72 -7.71
N GLN A 11 14.99 6.47 -8.15
CA GLN A 11 15.01 5.27 -7.28
C GLN A 11 13.86 5.19 -6.27
N ASN A 12 12.76 5.90 -6.48
CA ASN A 12 11.52 5.79 -5.72
C ASN A 12 10.37 5.39 -6.65
N MET A 13 9.38 4.71 -6.07
CA MET A 13 8.09 4.42 -6.68
C MET A 13 6.95 4.81 -5.75
N THR A 14 5.82 5.21 -6.32
CA THR A 14 4.60 5.51 -5.58
C THR A 14 3.62 4.36 -5.67
N LEU A 15 3.34 3.75 -4.52
CA LEU A 15 2.29 2.76 -4.34
C LEU A 15 0.98 3.49 -4.05
N SER A 16 -0.11 3.05 -4.68
CA SER A 16 -1.47 3.52 -4.39
C SER A 16 -2.37 2.34 -4.05
N CYS A 17 -3.16 2.47 -3.01
CA CYS A 17 -4.13 1.50 -2.54
C CYS A 17 -5.53 2.01 -2.89
N ILE A 18 -6.17 1.36 -3.85
CA ILE A 18 -7.47 1.78 -4.38
C ILE A 18 -8.55 0.85 -3.83
N THR A 19 -9.68 1.43 -3.42
CA THR A 19 -10.89 0.72 -3.05
C THR A 19 -12.09 1.27 -3.81
N THR A 20 -13.02 0.41 -4.16
CA THR A 20 -14.33 0.81 -4.69
C THR A 20 -15.39 0.90 -3.58
N CYS A 21 -15.09 0.44 -2.37
CA CYS A 21 -15.95 0.64 -1.21
C CYS A 21 -15.87 2.08 -0.72
N THR A 22 -17.03 2.64 -0.38
CA THR A 22 -17.14 3.90 0.35
C THR A 22 -16.64 3.70 1.78
N LEU A 23 -15.45 4.21 2.07
CA LEU A 23 -14.90 4.23 3.43
C LEU A 23 -15.43 5.47 4.17
N SER A 24 -15.52 5.40 5.51
CA SER A 24 -15.86 6.55 6.35
C SER A 24 -14.84 7.69 6.21
N ASN A 25 -15.14 8.87 6.78
CA ASN A 25 -14.29 10.06 6.66
C ASN A 25 -12.83 9.76 7.06
N THR A 26 -11.93 9.94 6.10
CA THR A 26 -10.46 9.75 6.18
C THR A 26 -10.02 8.38 6.76
N PRO A 27 -10.05 7.31 5.95
CA PRO A 27 -9.56 6.00 6.39
C PRO A 27 -8.05 6.01 6.60
N THR A 28 -7.60 5.36 7.67
CA THR A 28 -6.18 5.03 7.87
C THR A 28 -5.86 3.76 7.10
N TYR A 29 -4.80 3.80 6.29
CA TYR A 29 -4.30 2.63 5.56
C TYR A 29 -3.12 2.00 6.28
N ILE A 30 -2.96 0.70 6.08
CA ILE A 30 -1.84 -0.09 6.56
C ILE A 30 -1.15 -0.70 5.36
N TRP A 31 0.17 -0.52 5.27
CA TRP A 31 0.98 -1.07 4.20
C TRP A 31 1.79 -2.26 4.69
N TYR A 32 1.97 -3.24 3.80
CA TYR A 32 2.76 -4.44 4.04
C TYR A 32 3.78 -4.61 2.93
N LYS A 33 5.03 -4.90 3.30
CA LYS A 33 6.13 -5.23 2.40
C LYS A 33 6.61 -6.64 2.74
N ASN A 34 6.51 -7.59 1.81
CA ASN A 34 6.79 -9.01 2.06
C ASN A 34 6.10 -9.55 3.33
N GLY A 35 4.84 -9.14 3.56
CA GLY A 35 4.05 -9.52 4.72
C GLY A 35 4.41 -8.79 6.03
N GLN A 36 5.44 -7.95 6.05
CA GLN A 36 5.79 -7.13 7.21
C GLN A 36 5.12 -5.76 7.14
N ARG A 37 4.55 -5.31 8.26
CA ARG A 37 3.87 -4.00 8.35
C ARG A 37 4.88 -2.86 8.21
N VAL A 38 4.54 -1.89 7.36
CA VAL A 38 5.30 -0.65 7.15
C VAL A 38 4.60 0.47 7.92
N SER A 39 5.35 1.14 8.79
CA SER A 39 4.82 2.20 9.68
C SER A 39 4.86 3.59 9.05
N ASP A 40 5.67 3.78 8.02
CA ASP A 40 5.97 5.08 7.41
C ASP A 40 4.80 5.64 6.58
N CYS A 41 3.84 4.79 6.21
CA CYS A 41 2.72 5.15 5.36
C CYS A 41 1.39 4.79 6.00
N LYS A 42 0.52 5.80 6.14
CA LYS A 42 -0.85 5.67 6.67
C LYS A 42 -1.94 6.16 5.71
N SER A 43 -1.53 6.64 4.54
CA SER A 43 -2.40 7.17 3.51
C SER A 43 -2.65 6.16 2.40
N ALA A 44 -3.63 6.45 1.55
CA ALA A 44 -3.92 5.65 0.35
C ALA A 44 -2.73 5.60 -0.63
N SER A 45 -1.80 6.55 -0.55
CA SER A 45 -0.55 6.57 -1.31
C SER A 45 0.66 6.48 -0.39
N CYS A 46 1.72 5.81 -0.87
CA CYS A 46 2.97 5.58 -0.15
C CYS A 46 4.15 5.63 -1.13
N SER A 47 5.10 6.52 -0.89
CA SER A 47 6.35 6.58 -1.67
C SER A 47 7.39 5.68 -1.02
N VAL A 48 7.94 4.74 -1.77
CA VAL A 48 8.94 3.78 -1.30
C VAL A 48 10.12 3.76 -2.25
N ALA A 49 11.30 3.40 -1.74
CA ALA A 49 12.45 3.14 -2.60
C ALA A 49 12.14 2.00 -3.58
N ALA A 50 12.45 2.22 -4.84
CA ALA A 50 12.46 1.20 -5.88
C ALA A 50 13.49 0.14 -5.48
N VAL A 51 13.02 -1.08 -5.25
CA VAL A 51 13.86 -2.19 -4.80
C VAL A 51 14.15 -3.09 -6.00
N SER A 52 15.42 -3.41 -6.23
CA SER A 52 15.81 -4.46 -7.17
C SER A 52 15.63 -5.83 -6.48
N GLY A 53 14.59 -6.58 -6.86
CA GLY A 53 14.33 -7.92 -6.35
C GLY A 53 12.84 -8.25 -6.27
N ALA A 54 12.53 -9.49 -5.88
CA ALA A 54 11.16 -9.91 -5.63
C ALA A 54 10.66 -9.33 -4.30
N VAL A 55 10.01 -8.18 -4.38
CA VAL A 55 9.31 -7.56 -3.25
C VAL A 55 7.83 -7.54 -3.59
N SER A 56 7.03 -7.92 -2.61
CA SER A 56 5.57 -7.86 -2.70
C SER A 56 5.01 -6.76 -1.82
N TYR A 57 4.03 -6.03 -2.34
CA TYR A 57 3.32 -5.02 -1.58
C TYR A 57 1.84 -5.34 -1.45
N SER A 58 1.32 -5.19 -0.24
CA SER A 58 -0.11 -5.30 0.07
C SER A 58 -0.53 -4.10 0.90
N CYS A 59 -1.82 -3.76 0.82
CA CYS A 59 -2.43 -2.75 1.67
C CYS A 59 -3.70 -3.27 2.33
N ALA A 60 -4.01 -2.77 3.51
CA ALA A 60 -5.24 -2.97 4.27
C ALA A 60 -5.76 -1.61 4.78
N VAL A 61 -7.00 -1.59 5.28
CA VAL A 61 -7.54 -0.44 6.03
C VAL A 61 -7.53 -0.80 7.51
N GLU A 62 -7.12 0.14 8.36
CA GLU A 62 -7.08 -0.05 9.81
C GLU A 62 -8.48 -0.39 10.36
N GLY A 63 -8.56 -1.41 11.22
CA GLY A 63 -9.82 -1.94 11.73
C GLY A 63 -10.50 -2.94 10.78
N HIS A 64 -9.98 -3.10 9.56
CA HIS A 64 -10.37 -4.11 8.59
C HIS A 64 -9.14 -4.85 8.04
N ASP A 65 -8.18 -5.15 8.91
CA ASP A 65 -6.92 -5.82 8.61
C ASP A 65 -7.11 -7.18 7.91
N SER A 66 -8.25 -7.83 8.12
CA SER A 66 -8.65 -9.07 7.45
C SER A 66 -8.95 -8.90 5.96
N LEU A 67 -9.15 -7.67 5.47
CA LEU A 67 -9.43 -7.34 4.07
C LEU A 67 -8.15 -6.94 3.30
N LEU A 68 -7.07 -7.68 3.52
CA LEU A 68 -5.77 -7.43 2.89
C LEU A 68 -5.85 -7.55 1.35
N SER A 69 -5.26 -6.59 0.64
CA SER A 69 -5.07 -6.70 -0.81
C SER A 69 -4.16 -7.87 -1.15
N PRO A 70 -4.43 -8.59 -2.25
CA PRO A 70 -3.45 -9.51 -2.84
C PRO A 70 -2.10 -8.80 -3.05
N PRO A 71 -0.97 -9.47 -2.79
CA PRO A 71 0.36 -8.93 -3.06
C PRO A 71 0.57 -8.66 -4.55
N VAL A 72 1.21 -7.52 -4.87
CA VAL A 72 1.72 -7.17 -6.21
C VAL A 72 3.23 -7.27 -6.27
#